data_AF-A0ABD0P9Y6-F1
#
_entry.id   AF-A0ABD0P9Y6-F1
#
_cell.length_a   1.000
_cell.length_b   1.000
_cell.length_c   1.000
_cell.angle_alpha   90.00
_cell.angle_beta   90.00
_cell.angle_gamma   90.00
#
_symmetry.space_group_name_H-M   'P 1'
#
loop_
_entity.id
_entity.type
_entity.pdbx_description
1 polymer ?
#
loop_
_entity_poly.entity_id
_entity_poly.type
_entity_poly.pdbx_seq_one_letter_code
_entity_poly.pdbx_strand_id
1 'polypeptide(L)'
;RLVPFVPSEAVTKRLAISRCKSPIEELSDMNDCYSKLKELVPSIPQNKSVSQMEILQHVIDYIFDLQIALENETDTQNTPDMFMSMK
;
A
#
# COMPACT_ATOMS: atom_id res chain seq x y z
N ARG A 1 -41.11 -16.63 -21.52
CA ARG A 1 -40.53 -17.74 -22.30
C ARG A 1 -39.05 -17.79 -21.95
N LEU A 2 -38.55 -18.97 -21.56
CA LEU A 2 -37.19 -19.22 -21.09
C LEU A 2 -36.12 -18.66 -22.05
N VAL A 3 -35.07 -18.06 -21.48
CA VAL A 3 -33.75 -18.05 -22.12
C VAL A 3 -33.08 -19.42 -21.86
N PRO A 4 -32.51 -20.07 -22.88
CA PRO A 4 -32.04 -21.44 -22.79
C PRO A 4 -30.76 -21.55 -21.96
N PHE A 5 -30.70 -22.63 -21.19
CA PHE A 5 -29.50 -23.13 -20.53
C PHE A 5 -28.51 -23.64 -21.58
N VAL A 6 -27.27 -23.14 -21.55
CA VAL A 6 -26.15 -23.69 -22.31
C VAL A 6 -25.13 -24.25 -21.33
N PRO A 7 -24.98 -25.58 -21.20
CA PRO A 7 -23.82 -26.20 -20.57
C PRO A 7 -22.77 -26.47 -21.65
N SER A 8 -21.50 -26.17 -21.37
CA SER A 8 -20.33 -27.05 -21.57
C SER A 8 -19.04 -26.23 -21.64
N GLU A 9 -18.10 -26.61 -20.78
CA GLU A 9 -16.68 -26.77 -21.11
C GLU A 9 -15.93 -25.59 -21.73
N ALA A 10 -16.07 -24.41 -21.13
CA ALA A 10 -14.90 -23.57 -20.92
C ALA A 10 -14.43 -23.77 -19.48
N VAL A 11 -13.88 -24.96 -19.20
CA VAL A 11 -12.92 -25.15 -18.11
C VAL A 11 -11.75 -24.23 -18.44
N THR A 12 -11.87 -22.98 -18.00
CA THR A 12 -10.74 -22.10 -17.87
C THR A 12 -9.82 -22.82 -16.92
N LYS A 13 -8.79 -23.47 -17.49
CA LYS A 13 -7.59 -23.86 -16.76
C LYS A 13 -7.14 -22.58 -16.09
N ARG A 14 -7.54 -22.41 -14.83
CA ARG A 14 -6.95 -21.44 -13.92
C ARG A 14 -5.49 -21.84 -13.91
N LEU A 15 -4.69 -21.12 -14.68
CA LEU A 15 -3.24 -21.15 -14.53
C LEU A 15 -3.04 -21.08 -13.03
N ALA A 16 -2.40 -22.12 -12.49
CA ALA A 16 -1.90 -22.08 -11.14
C ALA A 16 -0.96 -20.89 -11.11
N ILE A 17 -1.52 -19.73 -10.74
CA ILE A 17 -0.77 -18.68 -10.11
C ILE A 17 -0.21 -19.40 -8.90
N SER A 18 1.03 -19.89 -9.03
CA SER A 18 1.86 -20.14 -7.87
C SER A 18 1.68 -18.89 -7.06
N ARG A 19 0.92 -18.99 -5.96
CA ARG A 19 0.82 -17.92 -4.99
C ARG A 19 2.27 -17.59 -4.69
N CYS A 20 2.76 -16.47 -5.21
CA CYS A 20 3.92 -15.83 -4.68
C CYS A 20 3.55 -15.63 -3.23
N LYS A 21 4.10 -16.50 -2.38
CA LYS A 21 4.02 -16.41 -0.94
C LYS A 21 4.67 -15.07 -0.63
N SER A 22 3.88 -14.01 -0.48
CA SER A 22 4.40 -12.76 0.04
C SER A 22 4.99 -13.11 1.41
N PRO A 23 6.21 -12.65 1.76
CA PRO A 23 6.89 -13.01 3.00
C PRO A 23 6.22 -12.46 4.29
N ILE A 24 4.91 -12.24 4.26
CA ILE A 24 4.09 -11.63 5.31
C ILE A 24 3.28 -12.73 6.04
N GLU A 25 3.27 -13.97 5.53
CA GLU A 25 2.48 -15.09 6.07
C GLU A 25 3.11 -15.77 7.32
N GLU A 26 4.14 -15.17 7.95
CA GLU A 26 4.68 -15.58 9.26
C GLU A 26 4.66 -14.42 10.29
N LEU A 27 3.76 -13.45 10.14
CA LEU A 27 3.45 -12.49 11.21
C LEU A 27 2.42 -13.08 12.17
N SER A 28 2.71 -14.25 12.74
CA SER A 28 1.77 -14.98 13.60
C SER A 28 1.46 -14.27 14.92
N ASP A 29 2.14 -13.17 15.22
CA ASP A 29 1.88 -12.32 16.38
C ASP A 29 1.55 -10.90 15.93
N MET A 30 0.33 -10.46 16.21
CA MET A 30 -0.12 -9.10 15.93
C MET A 30 0.81 -8.04 16.58
N ASN A 31 1.55 -8.43 17.62
CA ASN A 31 2.56 -7.61 18.29
C ASN A 31 3.84 -7.38 17.45
N ASP A 32 4.24 -8.32 16.59
CA ASP A 32 5.37 -8.15 15.69
C ASP A 32 5.08 -7.10 14.62
N CYS A 33 3.84 -7.05 14.12
CA CYS A 33 3.40 -5.97 13.24
C CYS A 33 3.59 -4.60 13.93
N TYR A 34 3.12 -4.45 15.17
CA TYR A 34 3.30 -3.20 15.91
C TYR A 34 4.78 -2.88 16.16
N SER A 35 5.62 -3.88 16.45
CA SER A 35 7.06 -3.68 16.62
C SER A 35 7.72 -3.21 15.32
N LYS A 36 7.34 -3.79 14.18
CA LYS A 36 7.82 -3.35 12.87
C LYS A 36 7.38 -1.92 12.54
N LEU A 37 6.14 -1.55 12.87
CA LEU A 37 5.65 -0.18 12.69
C LEU A 37 6.46 0.81 13.53
N LYS A 38 6.85 0.45 14.77
CA LYS A 38 7.72 1.27 15.62
C LYS A 38 9.13 1.45 15.03
N GLU A 39 9.62 0.53 14.22
CA GLU A 39 10.91 0.65 13.53
C GLU A 39 10.84 1.56 12.30
N LEU A 40 9.74 1.48 11.56
CA LEU A 40 9.59 2.17 10.27
C LEU A 40 9.12 3.62 10.41
N VAL A 41 8.35 3.93 11.46
CA VAL A 41 7.79 5.27 11.67
C VAL A 41 8.66 6.07 12.64
N PRO A 42 9.35 7.13 12.18
CA PRO A 42 10.30 7.89 13.01
C PRO A 42 9.63 8.63 14.18
N SER A 43 8.35 8.95 14.05
CA SER A 43 7.57 9.62 15.10
C SER A 43 7.14 8.70 16.24
N ILE A 44 7.26 7.36 16.08
CA ILE A 44 6.85 6.42 17.12
C ILE A 44 8.03 6.11 18.05
N PRO A 45 7.90 6.42 19.35
CA PRO A 45 8.96 6.22 20.30
C PRO A 45 9.13 4.73 20.65
N GLN A 46 10.36 4.23 20.47
CA GLN A 46 10.69 2.83 20.61
C GLN A 46 10.82 2.39 22.08
N ASN A 47 11.35 3.27 22.94
CA ASN A 47 11.69 2.98 24.34
C ASN A 47 10.53 3.14 25.33
N LYS A 48 9.30 3.40 24.86
CA LYS A 48 8.11 3.44 25.73
C LYS A 48 6.99 2.55 25.20
N SER A 49 6.10 2.16 26.12
CA SER A 49 4.81 1.55 25.80
C SER A 49 3.92 2.60 25.15
N VAL A 50 3.53 2.36 23.90
CA VAL A 50 2.62 3.21 23.13
C VAL A 50 1.35 2.40 22.87
N SER A 51 0.20 3.05 22.95
CA SER A 51 -1.07 2.36 22.70
C SER A 51 -1.18 1.93 21.22
N GLN A 52 -1.90 0.83 20.95
CA GLN A 52 -2.15 0.40 19.56
C GLN A 52 -2.76 1.53 18.71
N MET A 53 -3.71 2.27 19.29
CA MET A 53 -4.33 3.42 18.62
C MET A 53 -3.32 4.52 18.27
N GLU A 54 -2.43 4.88 19.21
CA GLU A 54 -1.41 5.89 18.96
C GLU A 54 -0.43 5.45 17.86
N ILE A 55 -0.05 4.16 17.85
CA ILE A 55 0.77 3.60 16.76
C ILE A 55 0.05 3.75 15.43
N LEU A 56 -1.23 3.39 15.34
CA LEU A 56 -2.00 3.51 14.12
C LEU A 56 -2.12 4.96 13.63
N GLN A 57 -2.33 5.93 14.53
CA GLN A 57 -2.38 7.35 14.17
C GLN A 57 -1.06 7.81 13.56
N HIS A 58 0.08 7.53 14.22
CA HIS A 58 1.39 7.90 13.70
C HIS A 58 1.72 7.26 12.36
N VAL A 59 1.27 6.01 12.12
CA VAL A 59 1.44 5.32 10.84
C VAL A 59 0.64 6.00 9.74
N ILE A 60 -0.61 6.39 10.03
CA ILE A 60 -1.47 7.10 9.07
C ILE A 60 -0.81 8.43 8.68
N ASP A 61 -0.40 9.24 9.65
CA ASP A 61 0.28 10.53 9.39
C ASP A 61 1.55 10.33 8.57
N TYR A 62 2.36 9.32 8.89
CA TYR A 62 3.60 9.05 8.15
C TYR A 62 3.35 8.63 6.71
N ILE A 63 2.33 7.81 6.45
CA ILE A 63 1.95 7.42 5.08
C ILE A 63 1.43 8.63 4.29
N PHE A 64 0.67 9.52 4.92
CA PHE A 64 0.20 10.75 4.25
C PHE A 64 1.36 11.70 3.93
N ASP A 65 2.28 11.93 4.87
CA ASP A 65 3.44 12.79 4.66
C ASP A 65 4.34 12.27 3.53
N LEU A 66 4.61 10.96 3.51
CA LEU A 66 5.36 10.31 2.43
C LEU A 66 4.66 10.44 1.07
N GLN A 67 3.33 10.29 1.01
CA GLN A 67 2.59 10.48 -0.24
C GLN A 67 2.71 11.92 -0.77
N ILE A 68 2.62 12.93 0.11
CA ILE A 68 2.78 14.34 -0.27
C ILE A 68 4.22 14.61 -0.73
N ALA A 69 5.21 14.12 0.01
CA ALA A 69 6.61 14.28 -0.33
C ALA A 69 6.92 13.70 -1.71
N LEU A 70 6.46 12.47 -1.98
CA LEU A 70 6.65 11.78 -3.25
C LEU A 70 5.87 12.45 -4.40
N GLU A 71 4.63 12.91 -4.17
CA GLU A 71 3.84 13.60 -5.18
C GLU A 71 4.52 14.91 -5.64
N ASN A 72 5.06 15.68 -4.68
CA ASN A 72 5.80 16.91 -4.95
C ASN A 72 7.11 16.66 -5.74
N GLU A 73 7.79 15.53 -5.51
CA GLU A 73 8.97 15.13 -6.29
C GLU A 73 8.60 14.74 -7.73
N THR A 74 7.40 14.20 -7.95
CA THR A 74 6.95 13.82 -9.30
C THR A 74 6.39 14.98 -10.13
N ASP A 75 5.81 16.00 -9.48
CA ASP A 75 5.29 17.19 -10.17
C ASP A 75 6.41 18.10 -10.73
N THR A 76 7.61 18.05 -10.13
CA THR A 76 8.79 18.77 -10.64
C THR A 76 9.43 18.14 -11.89
N GLN A 77 8.97 16.98 -12.36
CA GLN A 77 9.40 16.37 -13.62
C GLN A 77 8.40 16.51 -14.80
N ASN A 78 7.23 17.12 -14.59
CA ASN A 78 6.25 17.37 -15.66
C ASN A 78 5.88 18.85 -15.80
N THR A 79 6.88 19.72 -15.87
CA THR A 79 6.70 21.02 -16.54
C THR A 79 7.31 20.96 -17.94
N PRO A 80 6.56 20.61 -19.01
CA PRO A 80 6.85 21.20 -20.30
C PRO A 80 6.52 22.68 -20.19
N ASP A 81 7.54 23.47 -19.86
CA ASP A 81 7.83 24.79 -20.43
C ASP A 81 6.66 25.44 -21.19
N MET A 82 5.61 25.88 -20.49
CA MET A 82 4.46 26.57 -21.12
C MET A 82 4.30 28.00 -20.60
N PHE A 83 5.38 28.63 -20.13
CA PHE A 83 5.35 30.02 -19.71
C PHE A 83 6.46 30.93 -20.29
N MET A 84 7.31 30.44 -21.19
CA MET A 84 8.36 31.27 -21.80
C MET A 84 8.36 31.19 -23.32
N SER A 85 7.32 31.69 -23.99
CA SER A 85 7.41 32.27 -25.35
C SER A 85 6.11 32.97 -25.74
N MET A 86 5.70 33.96 -24.93
CA MET A 86 4.89 35.07 -25.43
C MET A 86 5.86 36.14 -25.94
N LYS A 87 6.19 36.11 -27.23
CA LYS A 87 6.67 37.29 -27.97
C LYS A 87 6.48 37.10 -29.47
#